data_AF-A0A2X1MU52-F1
#
_entry.id   AF-A0A2X1MU52-F1
#
_cell.length_a   1.000
_cell.length_b   1.000
_cell.length_c   1.000
_cell.angle_alpha   90.00
_cell.angle_beta   90.00
_cell.angle_gamma   90.00
#
_symmetry.space_group_name_H-M   'P 1'
#
loop_
_entity.id
_entity.type
_entity.pdbx_description
1 polymer ?
#
loop_
_entity_poly.entity_id
_entity_poly.type
_entity_poly.pdbx_seq_one_letter_code
_entity_poly.pdbx_strand_id
1 'polypeptide(L)'
;MIKQGRGAVGKVGFSAITQRRALLNITLSDGKKLPRGVAIEDSEGNYLTTSVDDGVVFLNNIKPDMVLDIKDEQQSCRIHLTFPEDAPKDVFYETATGECQ
;
A
#
# COMPACT_ATOMS: atom_id res chain seq x y z
N MET A 1 -1.84 22.69 23.92
CA MET A 1 -1.48 24.09 23.60
C MET A 1 -0.29 24.49 24.45
N ILE A 2 0.80 24.95 23.83
CA ILE A 2 2.02 25.29 24.58
C ILE A 2 1.86 26.72 25.10
N LYS A 3 1.71 26.88 26.42
CA LYS A 3 1.70 28.20 27.06
C LYS A 3 3.14 28.63 27.34
N GLN A 4 3.57 29.71 26.70
CA GLN A 4 4.92 30.26 26.85
C GLN A 4 4.85 31.67 27.43
N GLY A 5 5.79 31.98 28.33
CA GLY A 5 5.93 33.30 28.94
C GLY A 5 6.82 34.24 28.14
N ARG A 6 6.98 35.49 28.60
CA ARG A 6 7.90 36.46 27.98
C ARG A 6 9.34 35.96 28.12
N GLY A 7 10.08 35.94 27.00
CA GLY A 7 11.47 35.46 26.94
C GLY A 7 11.64 33.96 26.77
N ALA A 8 10.55 33.19 26.63
CA ALA A 8 10.64 31.74 26.40
C ALA A 8 10.95 31.41 24.93
N VAL A 9 11.79 30.39 24.73
CA VAL A 9 12.03 29.75 23.42
C VAL A 9 11.59 28.30 23.54
N GLY A 10 10.35 27.99 23.17
CA GLY A 10 9.87 26.61 23.18
C GLY A 10 10.13 25.89 21.86
N LYS A 11 10.47 24.60 21.96
CA LYS A 11 10.65 23.69 20.84
C LYS A 11 9.51 22.68 20.80
N VAL A 12 8.95 22.45 19.62
CA VAL A 12 8.00 21.35 19.37
C VAL A 12 8.70 20.37 18.45
N GLY A 13 8.87 19.15 18.94
CA GLY A 13 9.30 18.04 18.11
C GLY A 13 8.10 17.25 17.64
N PHE A 14 8.08 16.89 16.36
CA PHE A 14 7.20 15.85 15.83
C PHE A 14 8.06 14.90 15.01
N SER A 15 7.75 13.61 15.12
CA SER A 15 8.35 12.59 14.27
C SER A 15 7.55 12.51 12.98
N ALA A 16 8.22 12.59 11.85
CA ALA A 16 7.64 12.32 10.54
C ALA A 16 7.87 10.84 10.19
N ILE A 17 6.86 10.20 9.59
CA ILE A 17 6.98 8.86 9.03
C ILE A 17 7.01 9.02 7.51
N THR A 18 8.01 8.44 6.87
CA THR A 18 8.07 8.35 5.41
C THR A 18 7.27 7.14 4.96
N GLN A 19 6.42 7.32 3.96
CA GLN A 19 5.62 6.26 3.36
C GLN A 19 5.88 6.24 1.87
N ARG A 20 6.05 5.03 1.31
CA ARG A 20 6.10 4.80 -0.12
C ARG A 20 4.79 4.15 -0.54
N ARG A 21 3.93 4.91 -1.21
CA ARG A 21 2.55 4.50 -1.49
C ARG A 21 2.42 4.01 -2.92
N ALA A 22 1.53 3.05 -3.16
CA ALA A 22 1.19 2.62 -4.50
C ALA A 22 -0.31 2.44 -4.69
N LEU A 23 -0.78 2.79 -5.89
CA LEU A 23 -2.09 2.43 -6.41
C LEU A 23 -1.89 1.28 -7.41
N LEU A 24 -2.44 0.12 -7.06
CA LEU A 24 -2.36 -1.09 -7.87
C LEU A 24 -3.66 -1.27 -8.64
N ASN A 25 -3.54 -1.80 -9.86
CA ASN A 25 -4.67 -2.36 -10.60
C ASN A 25 -4.47 -3.88 -10.68
N ILE A 26 -5.37 -4.64 -10.07
CA ILE A 26 -5.25 -6.08 -9.94
C ILE A 26 -6.27 -6.80 -10.81
N THR A 27 -5.79 -7.76 -11.59
CA THR A 27 -6.62 -8.69 -12.36
C THR A 27 -6.47 -10.11 -11.84
N LEU A 28 -7.56 -10.87 -11.89
CA LEU A 28 -7.60 -12.31 -11.71
C LEU A 28 -6.98 -13.00 -12.93
N SER A 29 -6.61 -14.27 -12.79
CA SER A 29 -6.03 -15.08 -13.88
C SER A 29 -6.98 -15.30 -15.07
N ASP A 30 -8.28 -15.05 -14.88
CA ASP A 30 -9.30 -15.08 -15.94
C ASP A 30 -9.46 -13.72 -16.67
N GLY A 31 -8.63 -12.74 -16.32
CA GLY A 31 -8.64 -11.38 -16.87
C GLY A 31 -9.70 -10.46 -16.26
N LYS A 32 -10.55 -10.94 -15.34
CA LYS A 32 -11.48 -10.06 -14.63
C LYS A 32 -10.75 -9.22 -13.60
N LYS A 33 -11.31 -8.07 -13.25
CA LYS A 33 -10.80 -7.24 -12.16
C LYS A 33 -11.03 -7.92 -10.82
N LEU A 34 -10.11 -7.71 -9.87
CA LEU A 34 -10.30 -8.16 -8.50
C LEU A 34 -11.63 -7.58 -7.93
N PRO A 35 -12.51 -8.41 -7.34
CA PRO A 35 -13.75 -7.92 -6.73
C PRO A 35 -13.46 -6.93 -5.61
N ARG A 36 -14.42 -6.04 -5.35
CA ARG A 36 -14.37 -5.14 -4.19
C ARG A 36 -14.56 -5.92 -2.88
N GLY A 37 -13.89 -5.47 -1.82
CA GLY A 37 -14.07 -6.03 -0.48
C GLY A 37 -13.16 -7.21 -0.17
N VAL A 38 -12.20 -7.52 -1.05
CA VAL A 38 -11.25 -8.61 -0.87
C VAL A 38 -10.07 -8.13 -0.03
N ALA A 39 -9.74 -8.88 1.02
CA ALA A 39 -8.58 -8.60 1.86
C ALA A 39 -7.28 -8.90 1.12
N ILE A 40 -6.33 -7.97 1.23
CA ILE A 40 -4.98 -8.10 0.70
C ILE A 40 -4.04 -8.25 1.88
N GLU A 41 -3.31 -9.36 1.91
CA GLU A 41 -2.33 -9.70 2.94
C GLU A 41 -0.91 -9.68 2.36
N ASP A 42 0.09 -9.55 3.23
CA ASP A 42 1.45 -9.91 2.87
C ASP A 42 1.69 -11.43 3.00
N SER A 43 2.89 -11.89 2.65
CA SER A 43 3.29 -13.29 2.75
C SER A 43 3.31 -13.86 4.18
N GLU A 44 3.24 -13.00 5.20
CA GLU A 44 3.17 -13.39 6.61
C GLU A 44 1.70 -13.47 7.10
N GLY A 45 0.73 -13.12 6.25
CA GLY A 45 -0.69 -13.09 6.59
C GLY A 45 -1.12 -11.80 7.30
N ASN A 46 -0.28 -10.75 7.29
CA ASN A 46 -0.66 -9.47 7.86
C ASN A 46 -1.57 -8.74 6.87
N TYR A 47 -2.72 -8.29 7.36
CA TYR A 47 -3.62 -7.45 6.58
C TYR A 47 -2.94 -6.13 6.19
N LEU A 48 -2.93 -5.83 4.89
CA LEU A 48 -2.38 -4.59 4.34
C LEU A 48 -3.50 -3.60 4.02
N THR A 49 -4.53 -4.05 3.30
CA THR A 49 -5.65 -3.22 2.84
C THR A 49 -6.78 -4.09 2.26
N THR A 50 -7.84 -3.46 1.77
CA THR A 50 -8.95 -4.11 1.07
C THR A 50 -9.09 -3.52 -0.32
N SER A 51 -9.40 -4.36 -1.30
CA SER A 51 -9.71 -3.91 -2.66
C SER A 51 -10.97 -3.04 -2.71
N VAL A 52 -10.93 -2.02 -3.55
CA VAL A 52 -12.08 -1.17 -3.84
C VAL A 52 -12.64 -1.49 -5.23
N ASP A 53 -13.49 -0.61 -5.76
CA ASP A 53 -14.07 -0.79 -7.08
C ASP A 53 -12.96 -0.88 -8.15
N ASP A 54 -13.28 -1.55 -9.27
CA ASP A 54 -12.40 -1.66 -10.43
C ASP A 54 -11.03 -2.34 -10.18
N GLY A 55 -10.95 -3.26 -9.21
CA GLY A 55 -9.73 -4.01 -8.93
C GLY A 55 -8.60 -3.14 -8.38
N VAL A 56 -8.94 -1.95 -7.88
CA VAL A 56 -7.97 -1.01 -7.33
C VAL A 56 -7.60 -1.40 -5.91
N VAL A 57 -6.31 -1.36 -5.61
CA VAL A 57 -5.76 -1.60 -4.27
C VAL A 57 -4.78 -0.49 -3.93
N PHE A 58 -4.95 0.15 -2.77
CA PHE A 58 -4.06 1.23 -2.32
C PHE A 58 -3.20 0.77 -1.15
N LEU A 59 -1.89 0.79 -1.34
CA LEU A 59 -0.89 0.39 -0.35
C LEU A 59 -0.18 1.62 0.21
N ASN A 60 -0.04 1.66 1.54
CA ASN A 60 0.61 2.78 2.23
C ASN A 60 2.13 2.61 2.36
N ASN A 61 2.64 1.39 2.30
CA ASN A 61 4.07 1.12 2.49
C ASN A 61 4.53 -0.06 1.63
N ILE A 62 4.97 0.25 0.42
CA ILE A 62 5.52 -0.75 -0.52
C ILE A 62 7.02 -0.93 -0.31
N LYS A 63 7.50 -2.14 -0.62
CA LYS A 63 8.92 -2.50 -0.69
C LYS A 63 9.30 -2.73 -2.16
N PRO A 64 10.59 -2.60 -2.54
CA PRO A 64 11.05 -2.85 -3.91
C PRO A 64 10.57 -4.18 -4.45
N ASP A 65 10.72 -5.25 -3.67
CA ASP A 65 10.08 -6.53 -3.93
C ASP A 65 9.10 -6.85 -2.82
N MET A 66 7.85 -7.12 -3.19
CA MET A 66 6.84 -7.56 -2.25
C MET A 66 5.89 -8.57 -2.88
N VAL A 67 5.39 -9.45 -2.01
CA VAL A 67 4.42 -10.48 -2.36
C VAL A 67 3.11 -10.14 -1.66
N LEU A 68 2.04 -10.13 -2.43
CA LEU A 68 0.68 -10.02 -1.93
C LEU A 68 0.01 -11.37 -2.00
N ASP A 69 -0.61 -11.76 -0.90
CA ASP A 69 -1.49 -12.92 -0.83
C ASP A 69 -2.93 -12.42 -0.77
N ILE A 70 -3.77 -12.97 -1.65
CA ILE A 70 -5.20 -12.67 -1.73
C ILE A 70 -5.94 -13.94 -1.39
N LYS A 71 -6.78 -13.89 -0.37
CA LYS A 71 -7.62 -15.00 0.06
C LYS A 71 -9.07 -14.58 0.02
N ASP A 72 -9.85 -15.30 -0.77
CA ASP A 72 -11.31 -15.24 -0.82
C ASP A 72 -11.85 -16.65 -0.61
N GLU A 73 -13.16 -16.80 -0.35
CA GLU A 73 -13.77 -18.11 -0.03
C GLU A 73 -13.54 -19.18 -1.11
N GLN A 74 -13.22 -18.76 -2.33
CA GLN A 74 -13.12 -19.62 -3.51
C GLN A 74 -11.71 -19.67 -4.13
N GLN A 75 -10.81 -18.76 -3.73
CA GLN A 75 -9.51 -18.59 -4.39
C GLN A 75 -8.45 -18.07 -3.42
N SER A 76 -7.27 -18.67 -3.49
CA SER A 76 -6.03 -18.13 -2.94
C SER A 76 -5.13 -17.84 -4.12
N CYS A 77 -4.67 -16.60 -4.26
CA CYS A 77 -3.75 -16.23 -5.32
C CYS A 77 -2.58 -15.42 -4.76
N ARG A 78 -1.48 -15.42 -5.50
CA ARG A 78 -0.27 -14.68 -5.14
C ARG A 78 0.13 -13.72 -6.25
N ILE A 79 0.55 -12.51 -5.86
CA ILE A 79 0.99 -11.47 -6.78
C ILE A 79 2.37 -11.02 -6.36
N HIS A 80 3.32 -11.08 -7.29
CA HIS A 80 4.65 -10.51 -7.11
C HIS A 80 4.68 -9.12 -7.72
N LEU A 81 5.08 -8.14 -6.92
CA LEU A 81 5.25 -6.76 -7.35
C LEU A 81 6.72 -6.37 -7.22
N THR A 82 7.23 -5.75 -8.27
CA THR A 82 8.57 -5.17 -8.31
C THR A 82 8.46 -3.68 -8.60
N PHE A 83 9.05 -2.88 -7.70
CA PHE A 83 9.19 -1.44 -7.79
C PHE A 83 10.68 -1.09 -7.90
N PRO A 84 11.03 0.08 -8.45
CA PRO A 84 12.41 0.56 -8.41
C PRO A 84 12.95 0.64 -6.98
N GLU A 85 14.25 0.45 -6.76
CA GLU A 85 14.86 0.59 -5.42
C GLU A 85 14.58 1.96 -4.81
N ASP A 86 14.79 3.02 -5.59
CA ASP A 86 14.54 4.39 -5.17
C ASP A 86 13.10 4.82 -5.44
N ALA A 87 12.48 5.44 -4.44
CA ALA A 87 11.17 6.05 -4.60
C ALA A 87 11.26 7.29 -5.51
N PRO A 88 10.36 7.47 -6.48
CA PRO A 88 10.26 8.68 -7.27
C PRO A 88 9.96 9.91 -6.39
N LYS A 89 10.65 11.03 -6.64
CA LYS A 89 10.65 12.20 -5.75
C LYS A 89 9.46 13.14 -5.93
N ASP A 90 8.82 13.12 -7.10
CA ASP A 90 7.82 14.10 -7.50
C ASP A 90 6.41 13.50 -7.66
N VAL A 91 6.12 12.40 -6.95
CA VAL A 91 4.81 11.75 -6.97
C VAL A 91 4.33 11.44 -5.56
N PHE A 92 3.00 11.46 -5.36
CA PHE A 92 2.38 11.10 -4.08
C PHE A 92 2.24 9.60 -3.87
N TYR A 93 2.18 8.85 -4.98
CA TYR A 93 2.08 7.41 -5.02
C TYR A 93 2.59 6.90 -6.39
N GLU A 94 3.09 5.68 -6.39
CA GLU A 94 3.43 4.93 -7.60
C GLU A 94 2.21 4.18 -8.13
N THR A 95 2.27 3.77 -9.40
CA THR A 95 1.23 2.94 -10.01
C THR A 95 1.83 1.66 -10.53
N ALA A 96 1.19 0.52 -10.25
CA ALA A 96 1.59 -0.77 -10.79
C ALA A 96 0.37 -1.63 -11.14
N THR A 97 0.60 -2.65 -11.95
CA THR A 97 -0.40 -3.66 -12.30
C THR A 97 0.04 -4.99 -11.73
N GLY A 98 -0.91 -5.74 -11.17
CA GLY A 98 -0.68 -7.08 -10.65
C GLY A 98 -1.66 -8.07 -11.25
N GLU A 99 -1.22 -9.30 -11.49
CA GLU A 99 -2.06 -10.39 -11.94
C GLU A 99 -2.00 -11.52 -10.91
N CYS A 100 -3.16 -12.04 -10.50
CA CYS A 100 -3.23 -13.25 -9.68
C CYS A 100 -2.60 -14.42 -10.45
N GLN A 101 -1.60 -15.05 -9.82
CA GLN A 101 -1.08 -16.35 -10.23
C GLN A 101 -1.57 -17.46 -9.30
#